data_AF-F8JI75-F1
#
_entry.id   AF-F8JI75-F1
#
_cell.length_a   1.000
_cell.length_b   1.000
_cell.length_c   1.000
_cell.angle_alpha   90.00
_cell.angle_beta   90.00
_cell.angle_gamma   90.00
#
_symmetry.space_group_name_H-M   'P 1'
#
loop_
_entity.id
_entity.type
_entity.pdbx_description
1 polymer ?
#
loop_
_entity_poly.entity_id
_entity_poly.type
_entity_poly.pdbx_seq_one_letter_code
_entity_poly.pdbx_strand_id
1 'polypeptide(L)' 'MRGMTYDQAKAECERWFASLDREREKTIAVQKIASDRRQGLIDEAEARRRLRVIDGSPTVYDGAELEKAVRFLVKNFHK' A
#
# COMPACT_ATOMS: atom_id res chain seq x y z
N MET A 1 24.93 1.86 -19.38
CA MET A 1 23.70 1.99 -18.57
C MET A 1 23.54 3.45 -18.19
N ARG A 2 22.46 4.12 -18.59
CA ARG A 2 22.13 5.45 -18.06
C ARG A 2 21.72 5.26 -16.60
N GLY A 3 22.35 5.99 -15.68
CA GLY A 3 21.99 5.95 -14.26
C GLY A 3 20.60 6.57 -14.03
N MET A 4 19.96 6.17 -12.91
CA MET A 4 18.71 6.74 -12.43
C MET A 4 18.89 8.22 -12.02
N THR A 5 17.92 9.07 -12.31
CA THR A 5 17.90 10.48 -11.87
C THR A 5 17.20 10.66 -10.52
N TYR A 6 17.37 11.84 -9.92
CA TYR A 6 16.65 12.18 -8.68
C TYR A 6 15.13 12.11 -8.84
N ASP A 7 14.60 12.68 -9.92
CA ASP A 7 13.16 12.67 -10.18
C ASP A 7 12.62 11.25 -10.36
N GLN A 8 13.37 10.38 -11.04
CA GLN A 8 13.00 8.97 -11.20
C GLN A 8 13.00 8.22 -9.87
N ALA A 9 14.03 8.44 -9.04
CA ALA A 9 14.12 7.80 -7.73
C ALA A 9 13.01 8.29 -6.78
N LYS A 10 12.72 9.59 -6.80
CA LYS A 10 11.62 10.18 -6.02
C LYS A 10 10.26 9.61 -6.48
N ALA A 11 10.00 9.59 -7.78
CA ALA A 11 8.75 9.04 -8.33
C ALA A 11 8.56 7.57 -7.96
N GLU A 12 9.63 6.76 -7.96
CA GLU A 12 9.56 5.37 -7.51
C GLU A 12 9.16 5.25 -6.04
N CYS A 13 9.77 6.04 -5.15
CA CYS A 13 9.39 6.07 -3.74
C CYS A 13 7.93 6.55 -3.53
N GLU A 14 7.47 7.54 -4.30
CA GLU A 14 6.08 8.00 -4.26
C GLU A 14 5.09 6.91 -4.70
N ARG A 15 5.41 6.15 -5.75
CA ARG A 15 4.61 4.99 -6.17
C ARG A 15 4.54 3.93 -5.08
N TRP A 16 5.67 3.65 -4.41
CA TRP A 16 5.73 2.73 -3.29
C TRP A 16 4.89 3.19 -2.11
N PHE A 17 5.02 4.46 -1.69
CA PHE A 17 4.21 5.03 -0.60
C PHE A 17 2.72 5.02 -0.91
N ALA A 18 2.32 5.38 -2.13
CA ALA A 18 0.93 5.28 -2.56
C ALA A 18 0.41 3.83 -2.49
N SER A 19 1.28 2.83 -2.71
CA SER A 19 0.92 1.42 -2.51
C SER A 19 0.74 1.06 -1.05
N LEU A 20 1.62 1.53 -0.17
CA LEU A 20 1.48 1.32 1.27
C LEU A 20 0.21 1.97 1.83
N ASP A 21 -0.15 3.16 1.34
CA ASP A 21 -1.39 3.84 1.74
C ASP A 21 -2.63 3.03 1.37
N ARG A 22 -2.68 2.47 0.16
CA ARG A 22 -3.78 1.58 -0.24
C ARG A 22 -3.88 0.34 0.65
N GLU A 23 -2.75 -0.29 0.99
CA GLU A 23 -2.75 -1.45 1.89
C GLU A 23 -3.15 -1.08 3.32
N ARG A 24 -2.75 0.11 3.80
CA ARG A 24 -3.18 0.65 5.08
C ARG A 24 -4.70 0.88 5.11
N GLU A 25 -5.27 1.49 4.08
CA GLU A 25 -6.71 1.73 3.97
C GLU A 25 -7.51 0.42 4.02
N LYS A 26 -7.07 -0.61 3.27
CA LYS A 26 -7.69 -1.95 3.31
C LYS A 26 -7.64 -2.53 4.71
N THR A 27 -6.49 -2.45 5.38
CA THR A 27 -6.30 -2.96 6.74
C THR A 27 -7.26 -2.28 7.72
N ILE A 28 -7.37 -0.94 7.67
CA ILE A 28 -8.30 -0.16 8.49
C ILE A 28 -9.74 -0.59 8.20
N ALA A 29 -10.12 -0.76 6.94
CA ALA A 29 -11.47 -1.18 6.55
C ALA A 29 -11.82 -2.57 7.11
N VAL A 30 -10.90 -3.53 7.05
CA VAL A 30 -11.08 -4.87 7.64
C VAL A 30 -11.23 -4.79 9.16
N GLN A 31 -10.38 -4.01 9.83
CA GLN A 31 -10.46 -3.81 11.28
C GLN A 31 -11.80 -3.18 11.70
N LYS A 32 -12.31 -2.22 10.92
CA LYS A 32 -13.61 -1.61 11.13
C LYS A 32 -14.75 -2.63 11.00
N ILE A 33 -14.76 -3.45 9.95
CA ILE A 33 -15.77 -4.52 9.78
C ILE A 33 -15.76 -5.48 10.98
N ALA A 34 -14.56 -5.89 11.43
CA ALA A 34 -14.43 -6.76 12.60
C ALA A 34 -14.94 -6.08 13.88
N SER A 35 -14.68 -4.78 14.04
CA SER A 35 -15.21 -3.97 15.15
C SER A 35 -16.74 -3.91 15.13
N ASP A 36 -17.33 -3.54 13.99
CA ASP A 36 -18.78 -3.44 13.80
C ASP A 36 -19.48 -4.77 14.09
N ARG A 37 -18.89 -5.90 13.65
CA ARG A 37 -19.41 -7.24 13.92
C ARG A 37 -19.40 -7.57 15.42
N ARG A 38 -18.31 -7.27 16.13
CA ARG A 38 -18.21 -7.50 17.59
C ARG A 38 -19.19 -6.64 18.39
N GLN A 39 -19.48 -5.43 17.90
CA GLN A 39 -20.45 -4.53 18.51
C GLN A 39 -21.91 -4.89 18.16
N GLY A 40 -22.14 -5.88 17.28
CA GLY A 40 -23.47 -6.27 16.84
C GLY A 40 -24.13 -5.28 15.86
N LEU A 41 -23.38 -4.32 15.32
CA LEU A 41 -23.88 -3.31 14.37
C LEU A 41 -24.17 -3.90 12.98
N ILE A 42 -23.49 -5.00 12.65
CA ILE A 42 -23.69 -5.76 11.41
C ILE A 42 -23.74 -7.26 11.72
N ASP A 43 -24.42 -8.01 10.87
CA ASP A 43 -24.44 -9.47 10.90
C ASP A 43 -23.28 -10.08 10.08
N GLU A 44 -23.20 -11.41 10.09
CA GLU A 44 -22.15 -12.13 9.37
C GLU A 44 -22.29 -12.02 7.85
N ALA A 45 -23.51 -11.99 7.32
CA ALA A 45 -23.76 -11.91 5.89
C ALA A 45 -23.29 -10.56 5.33
N GLU A 46 -23.56 -9.46 6.05
CA GLU A 46 -23.12 -8.12 5.72
C GLU A 46 -21.61 -7.97 5.87
N ALA A 47 -21.01 -8.50 6.94
CA ALA A 47 -19.55 -8.52 7.10
C ALA A 47 -18.87 -9.23 5.92
N ARG A 48 -19.38 -10.39 5.50
CA ARG A 48 -18.87 -11.16 4.35
C ARG A 48 -19.07 -10.46 3.01
N ARG A 49 -20.15 -9.68 2.86
CA ARG A 49 -20.37 -8.84 1.67
C ARG A 49 -19.31 -7.74 1.60
N ARG A 50 -19.07 -7.02 2.70
CA ARG A 50 -18.09 -5.93 2.76
C ARG A 50 -16.65 -6.43 2.57
N LEU A 51 -16.29 -7.55 3.18
CA LEU A 51 -14.97 -8.16 2.99
C LEU A 51 -14.71 -8.53 1.53
N ARG A 52 -15.70 -9.07 0.81
CA ARG A 52 -15.55 -9.40 -0.62
C ARG A 52 -15.29 -8.18 -1.51
N VAL A 53 -15.78 -7.00 -1.12
CA VAL A 53 -15.49 -5.76 -1.84
C VAL A 53 -14.03 -5.34 -1.66
N ILE A 54 -13.45 -5.57 -0.48
CA ILE A 54 -12.04 -5.25 -0.18
C ILE A 54 -11.09 -6.24 -0.87
N ASP A 55 -11.47 -7.52 -0.92
CA ASP A 55 -10.64 -8.63 -1.40
C ASP A 55 -10.69 -8.83 -2.92
N GLY A 56 -11.28 -7.90 -3.67
CA GLY A 56 -11.64 -8.07 -5.09
C GLY A 56 -10.46 -8.30 -6.05
N SER A 57 -9.22 -7.97 -5.66
CA SER A 57 -7.97 -8.40 -6.33
C SER A 57 -6.75 -7.97 -5.51
N PRO A 58 -5.87 -8.91 -5.08
CA PRO A 58 -4.60 -8.54 -4.47
C PRO A 58 -3.74 -7.80 -5.50
N THR A 59 -3.50 -6.52 -5.27
CA THR A 59 -2.57 -5.72 -6.08
C THR A 59 -1.23 -5.74 -5.35
N VAL A 60 -0.22 -6.35 -5.97
CA VAL A 60 1.15 -6.37 -5.43
C VAL A 60 1.92 -5.21 -6.05
N TYR A 61 2.71 -4.51 -5.25
CA TYR A 61 3.63 -3.50 -5.73
C TYR A 61 4.79 -4.15 -6.49
N ASP A 62 5.04 -3.76 -7.73
CA ASP A 62 6.24 -4.15 -8.47
C ASP A 62 7.43 -3.30 -7.99
N GLY A 63 8.30 -3.90 -7.18
CA GLY A 63 9.45 -3.24 -6.57
C GLY A 63 10.76 -3.41 -7.31
N ALA A 64 10.77 -3.82 -8.58
CA ALA A 64 12.00 -4.10 -9.33
C ALA A 64 13.04 -2.96 -9.32
N GLU A 65 12.58 -1.70 -9.28
CA GLU A 65 13.45 -0.51 -9.27
C GLU A 65 13.56 0.17 -7.89
N LEU A 66 12.79 -0.28 -6.89
CA LEU A 66 12.70 0.37 -5.59
C LEU A 66 14.05 0.38 -4.85
N GLU A 67 14.78 -0.73 -4.84
CA GLU A 67 16.09 -0.81 -4.18
C GLU A 67 17.08 0.20 -4.79
N LYS A 68 17.09 0.31 -6.11
CA LYS A 68 17.98 1.25 -6.83
C LYS A 68 17.61 2.69 -6.51
N ALA A 69 16.33 3.01 -6.47
CA ALA A 69 15.81 4.33 -6.09
C ALA A 69 16.20 4.72 -4.66
N VAL A 70 15.94 3.84 -3.69
CA VAL A 70 16.29 4.09 -2.28
C VAL A 70 17.80 4.24 -2.12
N ARG A 71 18.59 3.35 -2.72
CA ARG A 71 20.05 3.40 -2.67
C ARG A 71 20.59 4.69 -3.30
N PHE A 72 20.02 5.12 -4.42
CA PHE A 72 20.37 6.39 -5.07
C PHE A 72 20.08 7.58 -4.15
N LEU A 73 18.89 7.65 -3.55
CA LEU A 73 18.49 8.75 -2.67
C LEU A 73 19.37 8.80 -1.41
N VAL A 74 19.56 7.68 -0.72
CA VAL A 74 20.39 7.60 0.49
C VAL A 74 21.83 8.03 0.21
N LYS A 75 22.42 7.60 -0.91
CA LYS A 75 23.78 8.01 -1.31
C LYS A 75 23.89 9.52 -1.55
N ASN A 76 22.82 10.18 -1.96
CA ASN A 76 22.80 11.61 -2.27
C ASN A 76 22.16 12.47 -1.17
N PHE A 77 21.67 11.88 -0.07
CA PHE A 77 20.98 12.58 1.02
C PHE A 77 21.91 13.41 1.93
N HIS A 78 23.22 13.16 1.84
CA HIS A 78 24.26 13.80 2.67
C HIS A 78 25.08 14.86 1.93
N LYS A 79 24.65 15.29 0.75
CA LYS A 79 25.28 16.38 -0.03
C LYS A 79 24.33 17.57 -0.08
#